data_AF-A0A2R7NF69-F1
#
_entry.id   AF-A0A2R7NF69-F1
#
_cell.length_a   1.000
_cell.length_b   1.000
_cell.length_c   1.000
_cell.angle_alpha   90.00
_cell.angle_beta   90.00
_cell.angle_gamma   90.00
#
_symmetry.space_group_name_H-M   'P 1'
#
loop_
_entity.id
_entity.type
_entity.pdbx_description
1 polymer ?
#
loop_
_entity_poly.entity_id
_entity_poly.type
_entity_poly.pdbx_seq_one_letter_code
_entity_poly.pdbx_strand_id
1 'polypeptide(L)' 'NLSLSRIFSSHTEVVSDWERETEFHGQSAAIFNDSQLLELTIYKGSKKNGAKSLFGLNVGENIYIEFS' A
#
# COMPACT_ATOMS: atom_id res chain seq x y z
N ASN A 1 -3.24 -5.06 -12.54
CA ASN A 1 -4.48 -5.49 -11.87
C ASN A 1 -4.11 -5.76 -10.43
N LEU A 2 -4.31 -4.77 -9.55
CA LEU A 2 -3.90 -4.79 -8.15
C LEU A 2 -5.09 -5.29 -7.32
N SER A 3 -4.87 -6.29 -6.48
CA SER A 3 -5.85 -6.78 -5.51
C SER A 3 -5.20 -6.80 -4.13
N LEU A 4 -5.88 -6.18 -3.16
CA LEU A 4 -5.43 -6.07 -1.77
C LEU A 4 -6.59 -6.53 -0.88
N SER A 5 -6.30 -7.40 0.08
CA SER A 5 -7.32 -8.03 0.94
C SER A 5 -7.41 -7.41 2.32
N ARG A 6 -6.55 -6.43 2.65
CA ARG A 6 -6.51 -5.78 3.96
C ARG A 6 -6.18 -4.30 3.81
N ILE A 7 -6.87 -3.49 4.62
CA ILE A 7 -6.52 -2.09 4.87
C ILE A 7 -5.87 -2.02 6.25
N PHE A 8 -4.66 -1.49 6.34
CA PHE A 8 -3.93 -1.30 7.60
C PHE A 8 -4.20 0.08 8.19
N SER A 9 -3.97 0.24 9.50
CA SER A 9 -4.14 1.53 10.17
C SER A 9 -2.94 2.47 9.99
N SER A 10 -1.77 1.94 9.60
CA SER A 10 -0.53 2.69 9.39
C SER A 10 0.48 1.90 8.55
N HIS A 11 1.54 2.56 8.05
CA HIS A 11 2.61 1.89 7.30
C HIS A 11 3.37 0.85 8.11
N THR A 12 3.46 1.01 9.43
CA THR A 12 4.21 0.08 10.31
C THR A 12 3.51 -1.25 10.51
N GLU A 13 2.18 -1.30 10.37
CA GLU A 13 1.43 -2.55 10.49
C GLU A 13 1.61 -3.49 9.29
N VAL A 14 2.18 -3.01 8.19
CA VAL A 14 2.54 -3.85 7.04
C VAL A 14 3.62 -4.88 7.44
N VAL A 15 4.50 -4.52 8.37
CA VAL A 15 5.59 -5.38 8.87
C VAL A 15 5.09 -6.17 10.06
N SER A 16 4.82 -7.46 9.87
CA SER A 16 4.39 -8.33 10.96
C SER A 16 5.54 -8.85 11.83
N ASP A 17 6.76 -8.86 11.29
CA ASP A 17 7.98 -9.31 11.95
C ASP A 17 9.14 -8.38 11.57
N TRP A 18 9.63 -7.61 12.55
CA TRP A 18 10.65 -6.59 12.35
C TRP A 18 12.05 -7.17 12.11
N GLU A 19 12.35 -8.39 12.58
CA GLU A 19 13.61 -9.08 12.27
C GLU A 19 13.70 -9.42 10.78
N ARG A 20 12.56 -9.47 10.10
CA ARG A 20 12.43 -9.78 8.67
C ARG A 20 11.95 -8.59 7.84
N GLU A 21 12.06 -7.36 8.36
CA GLU A 21 11.55 -6.13 7.74
C GLU A 21 11.91 -6.00 6.24
N THR A 22 13.14 -6.38 5.86
CA THR A 22 13.61 -6.29 4.47
C THR A 22 12.79 -7.11 3.48
N GLU A 23 12.11 -8.16 3.94
CA GLU A 23 11.22 -8.98 3.11
C GLU A 23 9.92 -8.25 2.75
N PHE A 24 9.54 -7.24 3.53
CA PHE A 24 8.34 -6.42 3.32
C PHE A 24 8.64 -5.20 2.44
N HIS A 25 9.91 -4.90 2.13
CA HIS A 25 10.27 -3.80 1.24
C HIS A 25 9.68 -4.02 -0.15
N GLY A 26 9.03 -2.99 -0.70
CA GLY A 26 8.35 -3.07 -1.99
C GLY A 26 6.96 -3.70 -1.93
N GLN A 27 6.49 -4.13 -0.76
CA GLN A 27 5.14 -4.68 -0.61
C GLN A 27 4.08 -3.58 -0.79
N SER A 28 3.11 -3.87 -1.66
CA SER A 28 1.92 -3.06 -1.87
C SER A 28 0.98 -3.17 -0.67
N ALA A 29 0.43 -2.04 -0.23
CA ALA A 29 -0.52 -2.00 0.87
C ALA A 29 -1.61 -0.94 0.63
N ALA A 30 -2.77 -1.17 1.23
CA ALA A 30 -3.79 -0.16 1.42
C ALA A 30 -3.76 0.26 2.89
N ILE A 31 -3.73 1.55 3.17
CA ILE A 31 -3.72 2.08 4.54
C ILE A 31 -4.71 3.24 4.69
N PHE A 32 -5.14 3.51 5.90
CA PHE A 32 -5.66 4.85 6.24
C PHE A 32 -4.49 5.71 6.71
N ASN A 33 -4.20 6.80 5.98
CA ASN A 33 -3.09 7.68 6.33
C ASN A 33 -3.50 8.72 7.39
N ASP A 34 -2.54 9.56 7.81
CA ASP A 34 -2.74 10.58 8.86
C ASP A 34 -3.82 11.62 8.51
N SER A 35 -4.19 11.74 7.23
CA SER A 35 -5.29 12.60 6.76
C SER A 35 -6.65 11.88 6.72
N GLN A 36 -6.74 10.66 7.27
CA GLN A 36 -7.92 9.80 7.26
C GLN A 36 -8.42 9.44 5.85
N LEU A 37 -7.52 9.42 4.88
CA LEU A 37 -7.81 9.02 3.51
C LEU A 37 -7.26 7.62 3.24
N LEU A 38 -7.93 6.88 2.35
CA LEU A 38 -7.39 5.63 1.83
C LEU A 38 -6.19 5.92 0.93
N GLU A 39 -5.06 5.34 1.26
CA GLU A 39 -3.83 5.43 0.50
C GLU A 39 -3.42 4.05 -0.01
N LEU A 40 -3.15 3.95 -1.32
CA LEU A 40 -2.46 2.82 -1.91
C LEU A 40 -0.97 3.14 -1.92
N THR A 41 -0.18 2.36 -1.21
CA THR A 41 1.22 2.67 -0.92
C THR A 41 2.13 1.47 -1.12
N ILE A 42 3.44 1.73 -1.16
CA ILE A 42 4.48 0.71 -1.20
C ILE A 42 5.40 0.91 -0.02
N TYR A 43 5.46 -0.09 0.86
CA TYR A 43 6.31 -0.03 2.04
C TYR A 43 7.78 0.08 1.63
N LYS A 44 8.45 1.16 2.08
CA LYS A 44 9.84 1.50 1.72
C LYS A 44 10.12 1.40 0.21
N GLY A 45 9.15 1.82 -0.61
CA GLY A 45 9.35 1.97 -2.05
C GLY A 45 10.46 3.00 -2.36
N SER A 46 11.05 2.90 -3.55
CA SER A 46 12.05 3.83 -4.09
C SER A 46 11.51 4.58 -5.30
N LYS A 47 12.27 5.57 -5.79
CA LYS A 47 11.94 6.29 -7.04
C LYS A 47 11.81 5.38 -8.27
N LYS A 48 12.40 4.17 -8.25
CA LYS A 48 12.35 3.20 -9.36
C LYS A 48 11.21 2.20 -9.24
N ASN A 49 10.58 2.09 -8.07
CA ASN A 49 9.51 1.14 -7.75
C ASN A 49 8.47 1.81 -6.81
N GLY A 50 8.08 3.04 -7.13
CA GLY A 50 7.08 3.79 -6.38
C GLY A 50 5.66 3.37 -6.75
N ALA A 51 4.71 3.61 -5.83
CA ALA A 51 3.30 3.25 -5.97
C ALA A 51 2.68 3.70 -7.31
N LYS A 52 2.93 4.95 -7.74
CA LYS A 52 2.42 5.47 -9.02
C LYS A 52 2.88 4.65 -10.23
N SER A 53 4.16 4.29 -10.28
CA SER A 53 4.74 3.54 -11.39
C SER A 53 4.34 2.07 -11.36
N LEU A 54 4.22 1.49 -10.16
CA LEU A 54 3.94 0.06 -10.00
C LEU A 54 2.46 -0.29 -10.04
N PHE A 55 1.58 0.59 -9.56
CA PHE A 55 0.14 0.35 -9.63
C PHE A 55 -0.45 0.70 -10.99
N GLY A 56 0.28 1.48 -11.80
CA GLY A 56 -0.19 1.92 -13.11
C GLY A 56 -1.46 2.77 -13.03
N LEU A 57 -1.72 3.35 -11.86
CA LEU A 57 -2.94 4.10 -11.59
C LEU A 57 -2.81 5.53 -12.11
N ASN A 58 -3.88 6.00 -12.74
CA ASN A 58 -4.04 7.38 -13.16
C ASN A 58 -4.94 8.14 -12.18
N VAL A 59 -4.72 9.45 -12.06
CA VAL A 59 -5.63 10.32 -11.33
C VAL A 59 -7.00 10.27 -11.99
N GLY A 60 -8.04 9.98 -11.20
CA GLY A 60 -9.42 9.83 -11.68
C GLY A 60 -9.85 8.39 -11.97
N GLU A 61 -8.99 7.39 -11.74
CA GLU A 61 -9.39 5.98 -11.84
C GLU A 61 -10.34 5.57 -10.70
N ASN A 62 -11.26 4.65 -11.03
CA ASN A 62 -12.21 4.11 -10.07
C ASN A 62 -11.56 3.01 -9.22
N ILE A 63 -11.69 3.14 -7.90
CA ILE A 63 -11.28 2.12 -6.93
C ILE A 63 -12.55 1.51 -6.33
N TYR A 64 -12.65 0.18 -6.34
CA TYR A 64 -13.76 -0.57 -5.74
C TYR A 64 -13.30 -1.19 -4.42
N ILE A 65 -14.12 -1.05 -3.38
CA ILE A 65 -13.85 -1.58 -2.05
C ILE A 65 -15.08 -2.35 -1.61
N GLU A 66 -14.87 -3.60 -1.19
CA GLU A 66 -15.90 -4.45 -0.60
C GLU A 66 -15.45 -4.81 0.82
N PHE A 67 -16.35 -4.69 1.79
CA PHE A 67 -16.14 -5.12 3.16
C PHE A 67 -16.94 -6.40 3.41
N SER A 68 -16.36 -7.35 4.15
CA SER A 68 -16.94 -8.65 4.49
C SER A 68 -16.97 -8.89 5.99
#